data_AF-A0A2S9F9G0-F1
#
_entry.id   AF-A0A2S9F9G0-F1
#
_cell.length_a   1.000
_cell.length_b   1.000
_cell.length_c   1.000
_cell.angle_alpha   90.00
_cell.angle_beta   90.00
_cell.angle_gamma   90.00
#
_symmetry.space_group_name_H-M   'P 1'
#
loop_
_entity.id
_entity.type
_entity.pdbx_description
1 polymer ?
#
loop_
_entity_poly.entity_id
_entity_poly.type
_entity_poly.pdbx_seq_one_letter_code
_entity_poly.pdbx_strand_id
1 'polypeptide(L)' 'MPAAWSKAVAEDSGEYEWIPLRLPPEVTRVNASIRLSIEAEYRGWELTRVRLYTDGSRRVLLRRRKRSDALPGPDQPAL' A
#
# COMPACT_ATOMS: atom_id res chain seq x y z
N MET A 1 -6.51 -11.19 -4.13
CA MET A 1 -5.92 -10.90 -2.80
C MET A 1 -6.33 -12.00 -1.83
N PRO A 2 -5.50 -12.48 -0.90
CA PRO A 2 -5.91 -13.53 0.06
C PRO A 2 -7.10 -13.06 0.92
N ALA A 3 -8.04 -13.96 1.23
CA ALA A 3 -9.26 -13.62 2.00
C ALA A 3 -8.96 -12.96 3.36
N ALA A 4 -7.94 -13.45 4.07
CA ALA A 4 -7.50 -12.87 5.35
C ALA A 4 -7.02 -11.42 5.24
N TRP A 5 -6.63 -10.96 4.05
CA TRP A 5 -6.20 -9.57 3.81
C TRP A 5 -7.36 -8.70 3.34
N SER A 6 -8.29 -9.25 2.56
CA SER A 6 -9.53 -8.58 2.21
C SER A 6 -10.32 -8.16 3.45
N LYS A 7 -10.32 -9.00 4.50
CA LYS A 7 -10.91 -8.64 5.80
C LYS A 7 -10.25 -7.40 6.42
N ALA A 8 -8.91 -7.35 6.45
CA ALA A 8 -8.18 -6.20 7.00
C ALA A 8 -8.42 -4.90 6.24
N VAL A 9 -8.63 -4.97 4.92
CA VAL A 9 -9.02 -3.81 4.11
C VAL A 9 -10.47 -3.41 4.38
N ALA A 10 -11.38 -4.38 4.57
CA ALA A 10 -12.80 -4.13 4.82
C ALA A 10 -13.08 -3.59 6.24
N GLU A 11 -12.24 -3.93 7.22
CA GLU A 11 -12.33 -3.44 8.61
C GLU A 11 -11.73 -2.03 8.78
N ASP A 12 -11.04 -1.50 7.78
CA ASP A 12 -10.51 -0.13 7.80
C ASP A 12 -11.66 0.89 7.75
N SER A 13 -11.56 1.97 8.54
CA SER A 13 -12.54 3.06 8.59
C SER A 13 -12.63 3.89 7.29
N GLY A 14 -11.86 3.50 6.26
CA GLY A 14 -11.75 4.20 4.98
C GLY A 14 -10.67 5.28 4.98
N GLU A 15 -9.95 5.45 6.09
CA GLU A 15 -8.86 6.41 6.26
C GLU A 15 -7.61 6.03 5.47
N TYR A 16 -7.44 4.76 5.11
CA TYR A 16 -6.26 4.28 4.42
C TYR A 16 -6.57 3.84 2.99
N GLU A 17 -5.61 4.11 2.11
CA GLU A 17 -5.48 3.52 0.79
C GLU A 17 -4.66 2.23 0.93
N TRP A 18 -5.07 1.16 0.25
CA TRP A 18 -4.46 -0.16 0.36
C TRP A 18 -4.01 -0.66 -1.02
N ILE A 19 -2.77 -1.15 -1.12
CA ILE A 19 -2.25 -1.75 -2.36
C ILE A 19 -1.72 -3.16 -2.09
N PRO A 20 -2.30 -4.19 -2.73
CA PRO A 20 -1.72 -5.52 -2.75
C PRO A 20 -0.69 -5.65 -3.89
N LEU A 21 0.55 -5.98 -3.56
CA LEU A 21 1.61 -6.29 -4.51
C LEU A 21 1.90 -7.79 -4.52
N ARG A 22 2.30 -8.31 -5.69
CA ARG A 22 2.93 -9.64 -5.81
C ARG A 22 4.35 -9.45 -6.33
N LEU A 23 5.33 -9.86 -5.54
CA LEU A 23 6.72 -9.92 -5.93
C LEU A 23 7.01 -11.33 -6.44
N PRO A 24 7.54 -11.46 -7.66
CA PRO A 24 7.88 -12.75 -8.22
C PRO A 24 9.17 -13.30 -7.57
N PRO A 25 9.44 -14.62 -7.65
CA PRO A 25 10.53 -15.26 -6.92
C PRO A 25 11.94 -14.75 -7.28
N GLU A 26 12.14 -14.27 -8.50
CA GLU A 26 13.41 -13.70 -8.98
C GLU A 26 13.81 -12.40 -8.26
N VAL A 27 12.85 -11.69 -7.65
CA VAL A 27 13.14 -10.48 -6.88
C VAL A 27 13.72 -10.90 -5.54
N THR A 28 15.03 -10.82 -5.35
CA THR A 28 15.67 -11.20 -4.08
C THR A 28 15.06 -10.48 -2.87
N ARG A 29 15.24 -11.05 -1.67
CA ARG A 29 14.77 -10.44 -0.42
C ARG A 29 15.36 -9.03 -0.22
N VAL A 30 16.65 -8.85 -0.53
CA VAL A 30 17.35 -7.57 -0.41
C VAL A 30 16.75 -6.54 -1.38
N ASN A 31 16.58 -6.90 -2.66
CA ASN A 31 15.98 -6.00 -3.65
C ASN A 31 14.53 -5.62 -3.29
N ALA A 32 13.74 -6.57 -2.80
CA ALA A 32 12.40 -6.29 -2.30
C ALA A 32 12.43 -5.30 -1.13
N SER A 33 13.31 -5.52 -0.15
CA SER A 33 13.46 -4.64 1.01
C SER A 33 13.80 -3.22 0.60
N ILE A 34 14.79 -3.04 -0.27
CA ILE A 34 15.21 -1.71 -0.74
C ILE A 34 14.06 -1.00 -1.44
N ARG A 35 13.37 -1.67 -2.38
CA ARG A 35 12.23 -1.07 -3.10
C ARG A 35 11.10 -0.67 -2.17
N LEU A 36 10.73 -1.54 -1.23
CA LEU A 36 9.65 -1.25 -0.28
C LEU A 36 10.02 -0.13 0.70
N SER A 37 11.30 -0.05 1.12
CA SER A 37 11.80 1.05 1.95
C SER A 37 11.75 2.39 1.21
N ILE A 38 12.09 2.43 -0.08
CA ILE A 38 11.97 3.63 -0.90
C ILE A 38 10.51 4.10 -0.99
N GLU A 39 9.58 3.17 -1.24
CA GLU A 39 8.15 3.50 -1.26
C GLU A 39 7.65 4.01 0.11
N ALA A 40 8.15 3.46 1.21
CA ALA A 40 7.82 3.93 2.55
C ALA A 40 8.32 5.35 2.79
N GLU A 41 9.59 5.60 2.50
CA GLU A 41 10.26 6.87 2.75
C GLU A 41 9.67 7.99 1.90
N TYR A 42 9.50 7.76 0.60
CA TYR A 42 9.21 8.83 -0.35
C TYR A 42 7.76 8.89 -0.82
N ARG A 43 6.98 7.82 -0.65
CA ARG A 43 5.57 7.75 -1.10
C ARG A 43 4.58 7.58 0.04
N GLY A 44 5.06 7.42 1.28
CA GLY A 44 4.26 7.25 2.48
C GLY A 44 3.61 5.87 2.58
N TRP A 45 4.14 4.86 1.88
CA TRP A 45 3.61 3.50 1.93
C TRP A 45 4.15 2.71 3.11
N GLU A 46 3.28 2.32 4.02
CA GLU A 46 3.63 1.47 5.14
C GLU A 46 3.43 -0.01 4.79
N LEU A 47 4.40 -0.84 5.16
CA LEU A 47 4.31 -2.28 5.03
C LEU A 47 3.44 -2.88 6.13
N THR A 48 2.27 -3.44 5.81
CA THR A 48 1.36 -4.00 6.82
C THR A 48 1.46 -5.52 6.94
N ARG A 49 1.54 -6.23 5.82
CA ARG A 49 1.60 -7.71 5.81
C ARG A 49 2.47 -8.21 4.67
N VAL A 50 3.20 -9.29 4.94
CA VAL A 50 3.97 -10.03 3.94
C VAL A 50 3.66 -11.52 4.07
N ARG A 51 3.50 -12.19 2.93
CA ARG A 51 3.41 -13.66 2.87
C ARG A 51 4.32 -14.19 1.78
N LEU A 52 5.27 -15.04 2.17
CA LEU A 52 6.10 -15.83 1.29
C LEU A 52 5.35 -17.12 0.93
N TYR A 53 5.42 -17.53 -0.33
CA TYR A 53 4.87 -18.78 -0.84
C TYR A 53 6.01 -19.75 -1.17
N THR A 54 5.66 -21.04 -1.29
CA THR A 54 6.60 -22.12 -1.57
C THR A 54 7.26 -22.01 -2.94
N ASP A 55 6.61 -21.33 -3.89
CA ASP A 55 7.18 -20.98 -5.21
C ASP A 55 8.20 -19.83 -5.14
N GLY A 56 8.52 -19.32 -3.95
CA GLY A 56 9.43 -18.19 -3.71
C GLY A 56 8.79 -16.82 -3.94
N SER A 57 7.58 -16.77 -4.50
CA SER A 57 6.85 -15.52 -4.67
C SER A 57 6.43 -14.95 -3.32
N ARG A 58 6.32 -13.62 -3.25
CA ARG A 58 5.82 -12.91 -2.07
C ARG A 58 4.59 -12.13 -2.45
N ARG A 59 3.59 -12.12 -1.57
CA ARG A 59 2.57 -11.08 -1.60
C ARG A 59 2.84 -10.09 -0.49
N VAL A 60 2.57 -8.84 -0.76
CA VAL A 60 2.79 -7.73 0.16
C VAL A 60 1.52 -6.89 0.18
N LEU A 61 1.10 -6.45 1.35
CA LEU A 61 0.04 -5.47 1.52
C LEU A 61 0.65 -4.18 2.07
N LEU A 62 0.50 -3.12 1.30
CA LEU A 62 0.88 -1.77 1.67
C LEU A 62 -0.37 -0.98 2.05
N ARG A 63 -0.20 -0.02 2.97
CA ARG A 63 -1.21 0.98 3.28
C ARG A 63 -0.61 2.37 3.30
N ARG A 64 -1.42 3.39 3.02
CA ARG A 64 -1.06 4.80 3.19
C ARG A 64 -2.28 5.56 3.63
N ARG A 65 -2.14 6.48 4.58
CA ARG A 65 -3.26 7.33 4.98
C ARG A 65 -3.71 8.17 3.78
N LYS A 66 -5.00 8.12 3.44
CA LYS A 66 -5.56 9.04 2.45
C LYS A 66 -5.34 10.44 2.99
N ARG A 67 -4.84 11.33 2.15
CA ARG A 67 -4.91 12.75 2.48
C ARG A 67 -6.41 13.05 2.59
N SER A 68 -6.87 13.44 3.77
CA SER A 68 -8.17 14.08 3.92
C SER A 68 -8.15 15.23 2.92
N ASP A 69 -8.97 15.15 1.89
CA ASP A 69 -9.20 16.27 0.99
C ASP A 69 -9.83 17.36 1.87
N ALA A 70 -8.99 18.16 2.49
CA ALA A 70 -9.40 19.32 3.25
C ALA A 70 -9.75 20.40 2.22
N LEU A 71 -10.98 20.28 1.71
CA LEU A 71 -11.81 21.25 1.00
C LEU A 71 -11.48 21.52 -0.49
N PRO A 72 -12.50 21.56 -1.37
CA PRO A 72 -12.40 22.38 -2.58
C PRO A 72 -12.25 23.83 -2.13
N GLY A 73 -11.14 24.48 -2.52
CA GLY A 73 -10.91 25.89 -2.17
C GLY A 73 -12.06 26.77 -2.70
N PRO A 74 -12.62 27.69 -1.90
CA PRO A 74 -13.52 28.70 -2.41
C PRO A 74 -12.67 29.81 -3.03
N ASP A 75 -12.53 29.81 -4.35
CA ASP A 75 -12.41 31.03 -5.16
C ASP A 75 -12.19 30.63 -6.63
N GLN A 76 -13.29 30.30 -7.29
CA GLN A 76 -13.36 30.52 -8.73
C GLN A 76 -14.05 31.87 -8.89
N PRO A 77 -13.35 32.92 -9.39
CA PRO A 77 -13.99 34.20 -9.60
C PRO A 77 -15.11 33.99 -10.62
N ALA A 78 -16.33 34.30 -10.23
CA ALA A 78 -17.42 34.49 -11.16
C ALA A 78 -17.19 35.83 -11.86
N LEU A 79 -17.06 35.76 -13.19
CA LEU A 79 -17.00 36.85 -14.18
C LEU A 79 -15.63 37.53 -14.36
#